data_AF-A0A7V3I7T5-F1
#
_entry.id   AF-A0A7V3I7T5-F1
#
_cell.length_a   1.000
_cell.length_b   1.000
_cell.length_c   1.000
_cell.angle_alpha   90.00
_cell.angle_beta   90.00
_cell.angle_gamma   90.00
#
_symmetry.space_group_name_H-M   'P 1'
#
loop_
_entity.id
_entity.type
_entity.pdbx_description
1 polymer ?
#
loop_
_entity_poly.entity_id
_entity_poly.type
_entity_poly.pdbx_seq_one_letter_code
_entity_poly.pdbx_strand_id
1 'polypeptide(L)'
;KNTRCRLQELAHKLGVKTVRFEEPGSVLPIDDTNPSIVRDPNKCILCGDCVRMCKEVQGIGVLDFVGRGSGVRVSPAFGKNLKDVECVYCGQCASVCPTGALTIKSQVDEVWNAINDPTRTVIVQVAPAVRAAIAQAYGVTGGEQAMGKTVTALRRMGFDRVYDTSFTADLTTVEEATEFLGRVAEGKKLPQFTSCCPAWVKFVEQFYPDYLSNLSSCKSPQQMFGALSKRYMADHEGIARENLYVVSVMPCTAKKFEAKRPEFTVDGDPDVNAVLSTQELINMISEAGIRLADLPADSMDLPFGFKTGAGIIFGASGGVAEAVLRMAASGDGASPSEFRAVRGLDGLKEAEVTLGEKTLRLAVISGLANARQVLDKLRAGEANYDIIEVMACRGGCIGGGGQPMPNDMSAREERKNMLYDCDAIQPLHNAADNPYIKECYSTLLGKPNSSVAHQLLHTGYRSRKRIHGEDLDLTDTETGEKVPVSVCIGTNCYLKGSYDTLRRLIDKARDAGLAGNIDFKATFCFEKCKAGPNVQVGETVYGGITPDKIDDFFNETVAPAARSRSKAAESEVDKCLQ
;
A
#
# COMPACT_ATOMS: atom_id res chain seq x y z
N LYS A 1 25.23 -20.45 2.48
CA LYS A 1 25.31 -19.68 3.76
C LYS A 1 25.25 -18.20 3.42
N ASN A 2 24.23 -17.45 3.84
CA ASN A 2 24.24 -16.01 3.60
C ASN A 2 25.23 -15.37 4.60
N THR A 3 26.09 -14.46 4.17
CA THR A 3 27.12 -13.85 5.04
C THR A 3 26.57 -12.74 5.93
N ARG A 4 25.23 -12.63 6.04
CA ARG A 4 24.50 -11.53 6.70
C ARG A 4 23.52 -12.00 7.79
N CYS A 5 23.47 -13.30 8.10
CA CYS A 5 22.63 -13.84 9.17
C CYS A 5 23.25 -13.54 10.54
N ARG A 6 22.53 -12.81 11.40
CA ARG A 6 22.99 -12.45 12.75
C ARG A 6 23.17 -13.67 13.64
N LEU A 7 22.30 -14.68 13.51
CA LEU A 7 22.48 -15.95 14.23
C LEU A 7 23.78 -16.65 13.80
N GLN A 8 24.08 -16.66 12.50
CA GLN A 8 25.32 -17.25 11.99
C GLN A 8 26.55 -16.48 12.49
N GLU A 9 26.47 -15.15 12.49
CA GLU A 9 27.52 -14.27 13.03
C GLU A 9 27.77 -14.57 14.52
N LEU A 10 26.71 -14.65 15.33
CA LEU A 10 26.81 -14.95 16.76
C LEU A 10 27.35 -16.37 17.00
N ALA A 11 26.89 -17.37 16.24
CA ALA A 11 27.39 -18.73 16.33
C ALA A 11 28.89 -18.78 16.04
N HIS A 12 29.36 -18.05 15.01
CA HIS A 12 30.78 -17.94 14.70
C HIS A 12 31.56 -17.24 15.82
N LYS A 13 31.07 -16.10 16.32
CA LYS A 13 31.71 -15.33 17.41
C LYS A 13 31.84 -16.13 18.71
N LEU A 14 30.85 -16.97 19.02
CA LEU A 14 30.83 -17.78 20.24
C LEU A 14 31.44 -19.18 20.06
N GLY A 15 31.96 -19.51 18.87
CA GLY A 15 32.54 -20.83 18.59
C GLY A 15 31.54 -21.99 18.57
N VAL A 16 30.24 -21.71 18.39
CA VAL A 16 29.18 -22.71 18.33
C VAL A 16 29.22 -23.39 16.95
N LYS A 17 29.75 -24.61 16.90
CA LYS A 17 29.92 -25.40 15.65
C LYS A 17 28.99 -26.59 15.54
N THR A 18 28.38 -27.03 16.65
CA THR A 18 27.53 -28.22 16.71
C THR A 18 26.19 -27.89 17.31
N VAL A 19 25.11 -28.39 16.69
CA VAL A 19 23.76 -28.31 17.25
C VAL A 19 23.62 -29.48 18.24
N ARG A 20 23.40 -29.16 19.52
CA ARG A 20 23.31 -30.15 20.61
C ARG A 20 21.90 -30.70 20.83
N PHE A 21 20.92 -30.16 20.12
CA PHE A 21 19.51 -30.51 20.23
C PHE A 21 19.04 -31.23 18.97
N GLU A 22 18.15 -32.20 19.11
CA GLU A 22 17.52 -32.86 17.97
C GLU A 22 16.70 -31.85 17.15
N GLU A 23 16.71 -32.02 15.82
CA GLU A 23 15.86 -31.21 14.97
C GLU A 23 14.38 -31.51 15.26
N PRO A 24 13.51 -30.49 15.31
CA PRO A 24 12.08 -30.73 15.45
C PRO A 24 11.60 -31.68 14.34
N GLY A 25 10.96 -32.79 14.72
CA GLY A 25 10.60 -33.87 13.79
C GLY A 25 9.58 -33.51 12.70
N SER A 26 9.04 -32.30 12.66
CA SER A 26 8.07 -31.86 11.65
C SER A 26 8.50 -30.56 10.97
N VAL A 27 8.78 -30.64 9.66
CA VAL A 27 8.95 -29.47 8.80
C VAL A 27 7.59 -28.81 8.60
N LEU A 28 7.51 -27.51 8.87
CA LEU A 28 6.31 -26.71 8.69
C LEU A 28 6.26 -26.11 7.27
N PRO A 29 5.06 -25.92 6.69
CA PRO A 29 4.93 -25.35 5.36
C PRO A 29 5.44 -23.89 5.31
N ILE A 30 6.06 -23.54 4.19
CA ILE A 30 6.48 -22.18 3.86
C ILE A 30 5.24 -21.42 3.37
N ASP A 31 5.00 -20.22 3.90
CA ASP A 31 3.99 -19.30 3.37
C ASP A 31 4.66 -18.30 2.43
N ASP A 32 4.47 -18.52 1.13
CA ASP A 32 4.92 -17.65 0.04
C ASP A 32 3.75 -16.90 -0.63
N THR A 33 2.55 -16.98 -0.05
CA THR A 33 1.32 -16.49 -0.66
C THR A 33 1.18 -14.96 -0.58
N ASN A 34 1.90 -14.34 0.35
CA ASN A 34 1.96 -12.90 0.52
C ASN A 34 2.79 -12.25 -0.62
N PRO A 35 2.31 -11.15 -1.23
CA PRO A 35 2.98 -10.54 -2.39
C PRO A 35 4.33 -9.91 -2.06
N SER A 36 4.63 -9.64 -0.79
CA SER A 36 5.78 -8.85 -0.36
C SER A 36 6.76 -9.61 0.53
N ILE A 37 6.31 -10.65 1.25
CA ILE A 37 7.07 -11.34 2.29
C ILE A 37 6.92 -12.86 2.13
N VAL A 38 7.99 -13.61 2.32
CA VAL A 38 7.97 -15.07 2.46
C VAL A 38 8.24 -15.43 3.92
N ARG A 39 7.41 -16.30 4.50
CA ARG A 39 7.55 -16.80 5.86
C ARG A 39 7.97 -18.27 5.86
N ASP A 40 9.18 -18.52 6.33
CA ASP A 40 9.72 -19.85 6.57
C ASP A 40 9.81 -20.13 8.09
N PRO A 41 8.80 -20.78 8.67
CA PRO A 41 8.79 -21.07 10.12
C PRO A 41 9.95 -21.94 10.57
N ASN A 42 10.57 -22.73 9.69
CA ASN A 42 11.65 -23.65 10.02
C ASN A 42 12.97 -22.93 10.34
N LYS A 43 13.07 -21.64 10.00
CA LYS A 43 14.22 -20.78 10.33
C LYS A 43 13.97 -19.89 11.55
N CYS A 44 12.82 -20.02 12.20
CA CYS A 44 12.42 -19.18 13.33
C CYS A 44 13.08 -19.65 14.62
N ILE A 45 13.71 -18.72 15.35
CA ILE A 45 14.31 -18.97 16.67
C ILE A 45 13.47 -18.44 17.84
N LEU A 46 12.21 -18.08 17.58
CA LEU A 46 11.26 -17.55 18.58
C LEU A 46 11.76 -16.31 19.36
N CYS A 47 12.62 -15.48 18.75
CA CYS A 47 13.14 -14.26 19.38
C CYS A 47 12.07 -13.19 19.70
N GLY A 48 10.92 -13.22 19.00
CA GLY A 48 9.83 -12.27 19.21
C GLY A 48 10.00 -10.90 18.54
N ASP A 49 11.13 -10.60 17.90
CA ASP A 49 11.39 -9.30 17.27
C ASP A 49 10.31 -8.92 16.24
N CYS A 50 9.90 -9.87 15.40
CA CYS A 50 8.85 -9.66 14.40
C CYS A 50 7.46 -9.39 15.03
N VAL A 51 7.14 -10.05 16.15
CA VAL A 51 5.90 -9.87 16.90
C VAL A 51 5.87 -8.46 17.50
N ARG A 52 6.93 -8.08 18.21
CA ARG A 52 7.07 -6.76 18.82
C ARG A 52 7.07 -5.65 17.79
N MET A 53 7.82 -5.80 16.69
CA MET A 53 7.86 -4.80 15.62
C MET A 53 6.47 -4.61 14.97
N CYS A 54 5.72 -5.68 14.76
CA CYS A 54 4.39 -5.60 14.16
C CYS A 54 3.34 -5.01 15.12
N LYS A 55 3.42 -5.34 16.42
CA LYS A 55 2.46 -4.91 17.44
C LYS A 55 2.80 -3.54 18.02
N GLU A 56 4.00 -3.36 18.56
CA GLU A 56 4.43 -2.17 19.29
C GLU A 56 4.77 -1.01 18.36
N VAL A 57 5.43 -1.27 17.22
CA VAL A 57 5.91 -0.19 16.32
C VAL A 57 4.91 0.12 15.21
N GLN A 58 4.36 -0.92 14.57
CA GLN A 58 3.39 -0.75 13.48
C GLN A 58 1.93 -0.66 13.98
N GLY A 59 1.61 -1.11 15.20
CA GLY A 59 0.23 -1.04 15.71
C GLY A 59 -0.76 -1.92 14.93
N ILE A 60 -0.27 -2.98 14.28
CA ILE A 60 -1.08 -3.93 13.49
C ILE A 60 -1.25 -5.25 14.24
N GLY A 61 -0.15 -5.85 14.70
CA GLY A 61 -0.18 -7.07 15.51
C GLY A 61 -0.67 -8.33 14.78
N VAL A 62 -0.31 -8.53 13.50
CA VAL A 62 -0.73 -9.73 12.75
C VAL A 62 0.09 -10.99 13.05
N LEU A 63 1.13 -10.92 13.86
CA LEU A 63 1.98 -12.06 14.26
C LEU A 63 1.99 -12.14 15.78
N ASP A 64 1.80 -13.33 16.33
CA ASP A 64 1.93 -13.60 17.76
C ASP A 64 2.44 -15.02 18.02
N PHE A 65 2.78 -15.32 19.28
CA PHE A 65 3.13 -16.67 19.72
C PHE A 65 1.87 -17.52 19.89
N VAL A 66 1.85 -18.70 19.27
CA VAL A 66 0.77 -19.67 19.36
C VAL A 66 1.31 -21.03 19.78
N GLY A 67 0.49 -21.83 20.46
CA GLY A 67 0.89 -23.13 21.00
C GLY A 67 1.51 -23.05 22.40
N ARG A 68 1.98 -24.19 22.92
CA ARG A 68 2.61 -24.34 24.24
C ARG A 68 3.73 -25.37 24.19
N GLY A 69 4.66 -25.29 25.13
CA GLY A 69 5.80 -26.23 25.22
C GLY A 69 6.64 -26.24 23.95
N SER A 70 6.96 -27.43 23.45
CA SER A 70 7.69 -27.62 22.18
C SER A 70 6.89 -27.20 20.93
N GLY A 71 5.57 -27.00 21.04
CA GLY A 71 4.71 -26.58 19.94
C GLY A 71 4.59 -25.07 19.75
N VAL A 72 5.32 -24.26 20.53
CA VAL A 72 5.30 -22.79 20.41
C VAL A 72 5.87 -22.37 19.05
N ARG A 73 5.12 -21.54 18.33
CA ARG A 73 5.55 -20.96 17.06
C ARG A 73 5.02 -19.54 16.91
N VAL A 74 5.71 -18.72 16.11
CA VAL A 74 5.18 -17.42 15.69
C VAL A 74 4.26 -17.63 14.50
N SER A 75 2.99 -17.24 14.61
CA SER A 75 1.98 -17.45 13.56
C SER A 75 1.03 -16.27 13.47
N PRO A 76 0.43 -16.02 12.30
CA PRO A 76 -0.76 -15.19 12.21
C PRO A 76 -1.96 -15.81 12.92
N ALA A 77 -2.97 -14.97 13.20
CA ALA A 77 -4.21 -15.37 13.86
C ALA A 77 -4.86 -16.57 13.16
N PHE A 78 -5.36 -17.52 13.96
CA PHE A 78 -6.02 -18.74 13.51
C PHE A 78 -5.20 -19.62 12.55
N GLY A 79 -3.87 -19.45 12.52
CA GLY A 79 -3.00 -20.20 11.60
C GLY A 79 -3.15 -19.83 10.13
N LYS A 80 -3.81 -18.70 9.83
CA LYS A 80 -3.97 -18.18 8.47
C LYS A 80 -2.63 -17.75 7.87
N ASN A 81 -2.56 -17.65 6.54
CA ASN A 81 -1.40 -17.08 5.85
C ASN A 81 -1.33 -15.56 6.05
N LEU A 82 -0.17 -14.96 5.80
CA LEU A 82 0.01 -13.51 5.93
C LEU A 82 -0.82 -12.71 4.92
N LYS A 83 -1.18 -13.28 3.76
CA LYS A 83 -2.13 -12.64 2.84
C LYS A 83 -3.56 -12.60 3.42
N ASP A 84 -3.87 -13.58 4.29
CA ASP A 84 -5.20 -13.89 4.81
C ASP A 84 -5.49 -13.22 6.16
N VAL A 85 -4.62 -12.30 6.60
CA VAL A 85 -4.77 -11.45 7.80
C VAL A 85 -4.58 -9.96 7.45
N GLU A 86 -4.74 -9.06 8.42
CA GLU A 86 -4.72 -7.59 8.23
C GLU A 86 -3.29 -7.05 8.04
N CYS A 87 -2.42 -7.84 7.40
CA CYS A 87 -1.05 -7.45 7.10
C CYS A 87 -1.05 -6.30 6.08
N VAL A 88 -0.41 -5.19 6.43
CA VAL A 88 -0.23 -4.02 5.55
C VAL A 88 0.99 -4.12 4.62
N TYR A 89 1.68 -5.28 4.60
CA TYR A 89 2.82 -5.60 3.72
C TYR A 89 4.07 -4.71 3.86
N CYS A 90 4.21 -3.93 4.94
CA CYS A 90 5.30 -2.97 5.13
C CYS A 90 6.72 -3.57 5.26
N GLY A 91 6.84 -4.88 5.50
CA GLY A 91 8.12 -5.59 5.55
C GLY A 91 8.95 -5.35 6.81
N GLN A 92 8.46 -4.56 7.77
CA GLN A 92 9.22 -4.24 8.99
C GLN A 92 9.52 -5.47 9.85
N CYS A 93 8.67 -6.49 9.81
CA CYS A 93 8.92 -7.77 10.48
C CYS A 93 10.08 -8.56 9.84
N ALA A 94 10.26 -8.45 8.51
CA ALA A 94 11.39 -9.05 7.80
C ALA A 94 12.69 -8.29 8.08
N SER A 95 12.64 -6.95 8.16
CA SER A 95 13.83 -6.13 8.44
C SER A 95 14.42 -6.32 9.85
N VAL A 96 13.66 -6.87 10.79
CA VAL A 96 14.15 -7.17 12.15
C VAL A 96 14.43 -8.66 12.36
N CYS A 97 14.15 -9.52 11.37
CA CYS A 97 14.37 -10.96 11.52
C CYS A 97 15.89 -11.25 11.54
N PRO A 98 16.44 -11.83 12.63
CA PRO A 98 17.88 -12.08 12.73
C PRO A 98 18.36 -13.32 11.95
N THR A 99 17.43 -14.07 11.35
CA THR A 99 17.69 -15.32 10.64
C THR A 99 17.29 -15.18 9.16
N GLY A 100 16.32 -15.97 8.72
CA GLY A 100 15.68 -15.90 7.40
C GLY A 100 14.25 -16.44 7.49
N ALA A 101 13.63 -16.37 8.67
CA ALA A 101 12.27 -16.85 8.90
C ALA A 101 11.22 -15.94 8.24
N LEU A 102 11.55 -14.66 8.06
CA LEU A 102 10.78 -13.70 7.30
C LEU A 102 11.73 -13.02 6.33
N THR A 103 11.44 -13.15 5.04
CA THR A 103 12.29 -12.60 3.97
C THR A 103 11.43 -11.85 2.96
N ILE A 104 12.07 -11.00 2.15
CA ILE A 104 11.39 -10.29 1.06
C ILE A 104 11.05 -11.30 -0.03
N LYS A 105 9.83 -11.22 -0.60
CA LYS A 105 9.48 -12.03 -1.77
C LYS A 105 10.27 -11.56 -2.99
N SER A 106 11.26 -12.35 -3.38
CA SER A 106 12.17 -12.02 -4.47
C SER A 106 11.42 -11.88 -5.79
N GLN A 107 11.80 -10.88 -6.58
CA GLN A 107 11.47 -10.77 -8.01
C GLN A 107 12.74 -10.67 -8.87
N VAL A 108 13.90 -11.03 -8.32
CA VAL A 108 15.19 -10.99 -9.02
C VAL A 108 15.17 -11.87 -10.28
N ASP A 109 14.71 -13.12 -10.15
CA ASP A 109 14.65 -14.05 -11.28
C ASP A 109 13.69 -13.57 -12.38
N GLU A 110 12.54 -12.99 -11.99
CA GLU A 110 11.58 -12.38 -12.94
C GLU A 110 12.24 -11.25 -13.75
N VAL A 111 13.07 -10.44 -13.09
CA VAL A 111 13.78 -9.33 -13.74
C VAL A 111 14.94 -9.83 -14.61
N TRP A 112 15.73 -10.80 -14.16
CA TRP A 112 16.77 -11.41 -15.00
C TRP A 112 16.18 -12.05 -16.25
N ASN A 113 15.04 -12.73 -16.13
CA ASN A 113 14.34 -13.29 -17.29
C ASN A 113 13.89 -12.21 -18.27
N ALA A 114 13.35 -11.08 -17.77
CA ALA A 114 12.96 -9.97 -18.63
C ALA A 114 14.15 -9.32 -19.34
N ILE A 115 15.28 -9.10 -18.64
CA ILE A 115 16.50 -8.53 -19.21
C ILE A 115 17.07 -9.41 -20.33
N ASN A 116 16.96 -10.73 -20.19
CA ASN A 116 17.44 -11.69 -21.19
C ASN A 116 16.44 -11.96 -22.32
N ASP A 117 15.26 -11.34 -22.30
CA ASP A 117 14.24 -11.49 -23.35
C ASP A 117 14.44 -10.40 -24.43
N PRO A 118 14.89 -10.76 -25.65
CA PRO A 118 15.16 -9.79 -26.71
C PRO A 118 13.90 -9.13 -27.29
N THR A 119 12.70 -9.62 -26.94
CA THR A 119 11.43 -9.05 -27.39
C THR A 119 10.94 -7.92 -26.49
N ARG A 120 11.60 -7.74 -25.34
CA ARG A 120 11.21 -6.75 -24.33
C ARG A 120 12.17 -5.56 -24.36
N THR A 121 11.63 -4.39 -24.09
CA THR A 121 12.41 -3.23 -23.67
C THR A 121 12.24 -3.07 -22.16
N VAL A 122 13.32 -3.30 -21.43
CA VAL A 122 13.34 -3.34 -19.97
C VAL A 122 13.87 -2.02 -19.42
N ILE A 123 12.98 -1.26 -18.80
CA ILE A 123 13.32 0.03 -18.22
C ILE A 123 13.26 -0.05 -16.69
N VAL A 124 14.11 0.73 -16.02
CA VAL A 124 14.16 0.75 -14.56
C VAL A 124 14.05 2.16 -14.01
N GLN A 125 13.18 2.35 -13.01
CA GLN A 125 13.14 3.57 -12.19
C GLN A 125 13.72 3.30 -10.80
N VAL A 126 14.50 4.26 -10.27
CA VAL A 126 15.13 4.11 -8.96
C VAL A 126 14.59 5.13 -7.97
N ALA A 127 14.11 4.65 -6.82
CA ALA A 127 13.52 5.49 -5.78
C ALA A 127 14.53 6.40 -5.08
N PRO A 128 14.10 7.57 -4.54
CA PRO A 128 15.00 8.54 -3.93
C PRO A 128 15.89 7.95 -2.83
N ALA A 129 15.30 7.19 -1.88
CA ALA A 129 16.02 6.63 -0.74
C ALA A 129 16.99 5.49 -1.08
N VAL A 130 16.96 4.95 -2.31
CA VAL A 130 17.90 3.91 -2.75
C VAL A 130 19.30 4.49 -2.88
N ARG A 131 19.45 5.72 -3.37
CA ARG A 131 20.77 6.36 -3.55
C ARG A 131 21.57 6.45 -2.25
N ALA A 132 20.91 6.84 -1.16
CA ALA A 132 21.51 6.93 0.17
C ALA A 132 21.84 5.55 0.74
N ALA A 133 20.96 4.56 0.54
CA ALA A 133 21.19 3.21 1.02
C ALA A 133 22.32 2.49 0.27
N ILE A 134 22.45 2.71 -1.05
CA ILE A 134 23.55 2.20 -1.85
C ILE A 134 24.86 2.88 -1.47
N ALA A 135 24.86 4.21 -1.26
CA ALA A 135 26.02 4.95 -0.78
C ALA A 135 26.57 4.33 0.51
N GLN A 136 25.69 4.13 1.50
CA GLN A 136 26.03 3.49 2.76
C GLN A 136 26.51 2.04 2.59
N ALA A 137 25.82 1.23 1.76
CA ALA A 137 26.13 -0.20 1.60
C ALA A 137 27.47 -0.47 0.93
N TYR A 138 27.92 0.41 0.03
CA TYR A 138 29.18 0.26 -0.72
C TYR A 138 30.28 1.25 -0.28
N GLY A 139 30.03 2.05 0.77
CA GLY A 139 30.99 3.04 1.26
C GLY A 139 31.32 4.14 0.23
N VAL A 140 30.35 4.51 -0.62
CA VAL A 140 30.52 5.57 -1.61
C VAL A 140 30.17 6.91 -0.98
N THR A 141 31.07 7.88 -1.07
CA THR A 141 30.83 9.24 -0.57
C THR A 141 29.81 9.97 -1.43
N GLY A 142 28.64 10.27 -0.86
CA GLY A 142 27.59 11.09 -1.47
C GLY A 142 26.53 10.29 -2.23
N GLY A 143 25.26 10.66 -2.04
CA GLY A 143 24.11 9.97 -2.65
C GLY A 143 24.08 10.07 -4.17
N GLU A 144 24.35 11.24 -4.76
CA GLU A 144 24.38 11.39 -6.23
C GLU A 144 25.51 10.59 -6.89
N GLN A 145 26.68 10.51 -6.25
CA GLN A 145 27.80 9.67 -6.75
C GLN A 145 27.44 8.19 -6.73
N ALA A 146 26.84 7.72 -5.63
CA ALA A 146 26.33 6.35 -5.53
C ALA A 146 25.25 6.07 -6.59
N MET A 147 24.37 7.04 -6.84
CA MET A 147 23.34 6.92 -7.87
C MET A 147 23.95 6.79 -9.27
N GLY A 148 24.89 7.65 -9.64
CA GLY A 148 25.56 7.58 -10.95
C GLY A 148 26.31 6.28 -11.17
N LYS A 149 26.96 5.73 -10.14
CA LYS A 149 27.58 4.38 -10.20
C LYS A 149 26.52 3.27 -10.35
N THR A 150 25.36 3.44 -9.72
CA THR A 150 24.22 2.53 -9.85
C THR A 150 23.68 2.53 -11.27
N VAL A 151 23.61 3.68 -11.94
CA VAL A 151 23.24 3.77 -13.37
C VAL A 151 24.18 2.93 -14.22
N THR A 152 25.50 3.10 -14.05
CA THR A 152 26.51 2.28 -14.75
C THR A 152 26.32 0.79 -14.50
N ALA A 153 26.02 0.39 -13.26
CA ALA A 153 25.77 -1.01 -12.92
C ALA A 153 24.50 -1.55 -13.61
N LEU A 154 23.40 -0.82 -13.56
CA LEU A 154 22.13 -1.20 -14.19
C LEU A 154 22.29 -1.37 -15.71
N ARG A 155 22.95 -0.43 -16.39
CA ARG A 155 23.26 -0.56 -17.82
C ARG A 155 24.11 -1.79 -18.12
N ARG A 156 25.15 -2.04 -17.33
CA ARG A 156 26.00 -3.25 -17.49
C ARG A 156 25.26 -4.56 -17.22
N MET A 157 24.23 -4.55 -16.39
CA MET A 157 23.37 -5.72 -16.15
C MET A 157 22.39 -5.97 -17.31
N GLY A 158 22.17 -5.01 -18.21
CA GLY A 158 21.34 -5.17 -19.41
C GLY A 158 20.02 -4.42 -19.40
N PHE A 159 19.80 -3.48 -18.47
CA PHE A 159 18.65 -2.57 -18.56
C PHE A 159 18.82 -1.61 -19.75
N ASP A 160 17.78 -1.46 -20.57
CA ASP A 160 17.79 -0.59 -21.75
C ASP A 160 17.81 0.89 -21.37
N ARG A 161 17.07 1.26 -20.31
CA ARG A 161 16.98 2.64 -19.81
C ARG A 161 16.88 2.71 -18.29
N VAL A 162 17.53 3.70 -17.70
CA VAL A 162 17.62 3.95 -16.27
C VAL A 162 17.12 5.35 -15.94
N TYR A 163 16.06 5.42 -15.14
CA TYR A 163 15.35 6.65 -14.80
C TYR A 163 15.26 6.90 -13.29
N ASP A 164 14.87 8.11 -12.92
CA ASP A 164 14.74 8.52 -11.52
C ASP A 164 13.25 8.60 -11.13
N THR A 165 12.84 7.85 -10.10
CA THR A 165 11.48 8.02 -9.56
C THR A 165 11.27 9.43 -8.98
N SER A 166 12.34 10.15 -8.62
CA SER A 166 12.26 11.55 -8.20
C SER A 166 11.63 12.46 -9.25
N PHE A 167 11.73 12.15 -10.55
CA PHE A 167 11.00 12.88 -11.59
C PHE A 167 9.48 12.84 -11.32
N THR A 168 8.95 11.64 -11.11
CA THR A 168 7.51 11.49 -10.80
C THR A 168 7.15 11.84 -9.36
N ALA A 169 8.12 11.98 -8.47
CA ALA A 169 7.90 12.60 -7.18
C ALA A 169 7.62 14.10 -7.34
N ASP A 170 8.36 14.81 -8.20
CA ASP A 170 8.02 16.18 -8.59
C ASP A 170 6.63 16.25 -9.21
N LEU A 171 6.29 15.31 -10.10
CA LEU A 171 4.95 15.25 -10.70
C LEU A 171 3.85 15.04 -9.66
N THR A 172 4.09 14.14 -8.70
CA THR A 172 3.17 13.89 -7.57
C THR A 172 3.00 15.16 -6.75
N THR A 173 4.07 15.89 -6.45
CA THR A 173 3.98 17.18 -5.74
C THR A 173 3.09 18.16 -6.47
N VAL A 174 3.24 18.28 -7.79
CA VAL A 174 2.44 19.23 -8.59
C VAL A 174 0.96 18.87 -8.55
N GLU A 175 0.60 17.60 -8.77
CA GLU A 175 -0.80 17.15 -8.72
C GLU A 175 -1.38 17.25 -7.31
N GLU A 176 -0.65 16.77 -6.30
CA GLU A 176 -1.13 16.66 -4.92
C GLU A 176 -1.26 18.03 -4.25
N ALA A 177 -0.35 18.97 -4.54
CA ALA A 177 -0.46 20.35 -4.09
C ALA A 177 -1.62 21.07 -4.77
N THR A 178 -1.84 20.85 -6.07
CA THR A 178 -2.99 21.43 -6.79
C THR A 178 -4.30 20.89 -6.22
N GLU A 179 -4.38 19.59 -5.94
CA GLU A 179 -5.53 18.95 -5.31
C GLU A 179 -5.78 19.54 -3.91
N PHE A 180 -4.72 19.67 -3.10
CA PHE A 180 -4.80 20.23 -1.75
C PHE A 180 -5.31 21.66 -1.74
N LEU A 181 -4.73 22.54 -2.56
CA LEU A 181 -5.15 23.94 -2.66
C LEU A 181 -6.61 24.04 -3.11
N GLY A 182 -7.05 23.18 -4.04
CA GLY A 182 -8.46 23.06 -4.42
C GLY A 182 -9.37 22.67 -3.25
N ARG A 183 -9.01 21.64 -2.48
CA ARG A 183 -9.77 21.21 -1.30
C ARG A 183 -9.85 22.27 -0.21
N VAL A 184 -8.75 23.02 0.01
CA VAL A 184 -8.70 24.15 0.95
C VAL A 184 -9.59 25.30 0.48
N ALA A 185 -9.64 25.60 -0.82
CA ALA A 185 -10.52 26.62 -1.37
C ALA A 185 -12.01 26.24 -1.23
N GLU A 186 -12.34 24.95 -1.39
CA GLU A 186 -13.72 24.45 -1.28
C GLU A 186 -14.17 24.13 0.15
N GLY A 187 -13.23 23.98 1.10
CA GLY A 187 -13.52 23.55 2.47
C GLY A 187 -14.05 22.12 2.57
N LYS A 188 -13.63 21.23 1.67
CA LYS A 188 -14.13 19.84 1.58
C LYS A 188 -12.99 18.82 1.64
N LYS A 189 -13.28 17.65 2.22
CA LYS A 189 -12.36 16.50 2.28
C LYS A 189 -11.02 16.84 2.96
N LEU A 190 -11.08 17.68 4.00
CA LEU A 190 -9.97 18.01 4.89
C LEU A 190 -10.04 17.17 6.18
N PRO A 191 -8.89 16.81 6.80
CA PRO A 191 -7.53 16.98 6.29
C PRO A 191 -7.29 16.19 5.00
N GLN A 192 -6.45 16.66 4.09
CA GLN A 192 -5.93 15.83 3.01
C GLN A 192 -4.81 14.92 3.54
N PHE A 193 -4.94 13.62 3.35
CA PHE A 193 -3.87 12.67 3.65
C PHE A 193 -3.05 12.38 2.40
N THR A 194 -1.74 12.25 2.55
CA THR A 194 -0.91 11.76 1.44
C THR A 194 -1.21 10.29 1.11
N SER A 195 -1.02 9.89 -0.15
CA SER A 195 -1.36 8.56 -0.67
C SER A 195 -0.17 7.73 -1.17
N CYS A 196 1.04 8.30 -1.19
CA CYS A 196 2.21 7.69 -1.82
C CYS A 196 2.78 6.43 -1.10
N CYS A 197 2.44 6.23 0.18
CA CYS A 197 2.84 5.08 0.98
C CYS A 197 1.78 3.95 0.91
N PRO A 198 2.04 2.82 0.22
CA PRO A 198 1.01 1.79 0.01
C PRO A 198 0.62 1.05 1.29
N ALA A 199 1.53 0.93 2.27
CA ALA A 199 1.21 0.34 3.57
C ALA A 199 0.26 1.25 4.37
N TRP A 200 0.39 2.57 4.23
CA TRP A 200 -0.53 3.54 4.81
C TRP A 200 -1.90 3.48 4.12
N VAL A 201 -1.94 3.49 2.78
CA VAL A 201 -3.20 3.33 2.03
C VAL A 201 -3.92 2.07 2.46
N LYS A 202 -3.22 0.93 2.50
CA LYS A 202 -3.81 -0.34 2.96
C LYS A 202 -4.29 -0.29 4.42
N PHE A 203 -3.58 0.42 5.29
CA PHE A 203 -4.01 0.64 6.67
C PHE A 203 -5.33 1.41 6.75
N VAL A 204 -5.50 2.47 5.95
CA VAL A 204 -6.76 3.22 5.85
C VAL A 204 -7.87 2.34 5.31
N GLU A 205 -7.63 1.61 4.22
CA GLU A 205 -8.60 0.69 3.62
C GLU A 205 -9.14 -0.36 4.61
N GLN A 206 -8.32 -0.80 5.56
CA GLN A 206 -8.66 -1.84 6.54
C GLN A 206 -9.25 -1.28 7.84
N PHE A 207 -8.64 -0.26 8.42
CA PHE A 207 -8.93 0.18 9.79
C PHE A 207 -9.65 1.54 9.85
N TYR A 208 -9.51 2.37 8.82
CA TYR A 208 -10.03 3.73 8.78
C TYR A 208 -10.74 4.07 7.46
N PRO A 209 -11.71 3.26 6.99
CA PRO A 209 -12.34 3.46 5.68
C PRO A 209 -13.13 4.78 5.57
N ASP A 210 -13.52 5.37 6.70
CA ASP A 210 -14.12 6.69 6.83
C ASP A 210 -13.18 7.82 6.34
N TYR A 211 -11.87 7.61 6.35
CA TYR A 211 -10.88 8.57 5.81
C TYR A 211 -10.45 8.27 4.37
N LEU A 212 -11.09 7.32 3.65
CA LEU A 212 -10.73 7.03 2.26
C LEU A 212 -10.92 8.23 1.34
N SER A 213 -11.97 9.03 1.54
CA SER A 213 -12.22 10.25 0.77
C SER A 213 -11.21 11.38 1.05
N ASN A 214 -10.47 11.27 2.15
CA ASN A 214 -9.47 12.25 2.57
C ASN A 214 -8.09 11.94 1.99
N LEU A 215 -7.82 10.71 1.56
CA LEU A 215 -6.61 10.39 0.80
C LEU A 215 -6.53 11.24 -0.47
N SER A 216 -5.35 11.72 -0.82
CA SER A 216 -5.08 12.29 -2.13
C SER A 216 -5.44 11.26 -3.20
N SER A 217 -6.05 11.75 -4.27
CA SER A 217 -6.34 10.92 -5.44
C SER A 217 -5.10 10.64 -6.29
N CYS A 218 -3.98 11.32 -6.03
CA CYS A 218 -2.73 11.09 -6.74
C CYS A 218 -2.25 9.64 -6.58
N LYS A 219 -1.80 9.03 -7.67
CA LYS A 219 -1.01 7.81 -7.64
C LYS A 219 0.32 8.09 -6.94
N SER A 220 0.98 7.04 -6.44
CA SER A 220 2.34 7.21 -5.93
C SER A 220 3.34 7.46 -7.05
N PRO A 221 4.53 8.03 -6.77
CA PRO A 221 5.57 8.24 -7.79
C PRO A 221 5.87 6.99 -8.62
N GLN A 222 5.94 5.81 -7.98
CA GLN A 222 6.12 4.54 -8.69
C GLN A 222 5.07 4.32 -9.78
N GLN A 223 3.80 4.53 -9.43
CA GLN A 223 2.67 4.22 -10.32
C GLN A 223 2.45 5.34 -11.35
N MET A 224 2.70 6.60 -10.97
CA MET A 224 2.77 7.69 -11.95
C MET A 224 3.83 7.40 -13.01
N PHE A 225 5.02 6.93 -12.61
CA PHE A 225 6.08 6.57 -13.55
C PHE A 225 5.66 5.42 -14.45
N GLY A 226 5.09 4.35 -13.90
CA GLY A 226 4.65 3.19 -14.68
C GLY A 226 3.63 3.56 -15.76
N ALA A 227 2.60 4.31 -15.37
CA ALA A 227 1.58 4.79 -16.31
C ALA A 227 2.15 5.77 -17.36
N LEU A 228 2.94 6.76 -16.91
CA LEU A 228 3.47 7.81 -17.77
C LEU A 228 4.52 7.27 -18.75
N SER A 229 5.46 6.45 -18.30
CA SER A 229 6.53 5.90 -19.14
C SER A 229 5.97 5.03 -20.25
N LYS A 230 5.02 4.15 -19.93
CA LYS A 230 4.33 3.32 -20.92
C LYS A 230 3.57 4.15 -21.95
N ARG A 231 2.89 5.22 -21.52
CA ARG A 231 2.21 6.13 -22.44
C ARG A 231 3.19 6.90 -23.31
N TYR A 232 4.23 7.46 -22.72
CA TYR A 232 5.23 8.28 -23.40
C TYR A 232 5.98 7.46 -24.47
N MET A 233 6.45 6.26 -24.14
CA MET A 233 7.20 5.42 -25.08
C MET A 233 6.34 4.88 -26.21
N ALA A 234 5.05 4.61 -25.95
CA ALA A 234 4.11 4.28 -27.01
C ALA A 234 3.91 5.46 -27.98
N ASP A 235 3.67 6.67 -27.45
CA ASP A 235 3.36 7.85 -28.26
C ASP A 235 4.60 8.42 -29.01
N HIS A 236 5.76 8.46 -28.36
CA HIS A 236 6.96 9.13 -28.89
C HIS A 236 7.97 8.19 -29.56
N GLU A 237 8.00 6.92 -29.17
CA GLU A 237 9.03 5.97 -29.63
C GLU A 237 8.44 4.77 -30.38
N GLY A 238 7.11 4.64 -30.42
CA GLY A 238 6.43 3.54 -31.09
C GLY A 238 6.63 2.18 -30.40
N ILE A 239 7.06 2.17 -29.14
CA ILE A 239 7.23 0.93 -28.37
C ILE A 239 5.88 0.57 -27.75
N ALA A 240 5.31 -0.55 -28.20
CA ALA A 240 4.03 -1.04 -27.70
C ALA A 240 4.08 -1.29 -26.18
N ARG A 241 2.96 -1.00 -25.49
CA ARG A 241 2.86 -1.09 -24.03
C ARG A 241 3.25 -2.47 -23.51
N GLU A 242 2.79 -3.51 -24.19
CA GLU A 242 3.03 -4.91 -23.89
C GLU A 242 4.48 -5.34 -24.11
N ASN A 243 5.28 -4.60 -24.88
CA ASN A 243 6.70 -4.86 -25.08
C ASN A 243 7.57 -4.16 -24.02
N LEU A 244 7.01 -3.21 -23.27
CA LEU A 244 7.69 -2.53 -22.17
C LEU A 244 7.61 -3.34 -20.88
N TYR A 245 8.76 -3.65 -20.30
CA TYR A 245 8.87 -4.25 -18.98
C TYR A 245 9.41 -3.23 -17.99
N VAL A 246 8.51 -2.65 -17.18
CA VAL A 246 8.85 -1.59 -16.22
C VAL A 246 9.25 -2.21 -14.88
N VAL A 247 10.49 -2.00 -14.49
CA VAL A 247 11.04 -2.39 -13.19
C VAL A 247 11.16 -1.18 -12.28
N SER A 248 10.81 -1.31 -11.01
CA SER A 248 11.07 -0.27 -10.02
C SER A 248 12.00 -0.76 -8.92
N VAL A 249 13.01 0.01 -8.56
CA VAL A 249 13.87 -0.25 -7.40
C VAL A 249 13.42 0.61 -6.24
N MET A 250 12.93 -0.03 -5.19
CA MET A 250 12.23 0.61 -4.08
C MET A 250 12.84 0.22 -2.73
N PRO A 251 12.86 1.12 -1.73
CA PRO A 251 13.29 0.77 -0.37
C PRO A 251 12.19 0.02 0.42
N CYS A 252 11.11 -0.41 -0.25
CA CYS A 252 9.86 -0.82 0.38
C CYS A 252 9.35 -2.14 -0.22
N THR A 253 8.90 -3.06 0.63
CA THR A 253 8.28 -4.31 0.19
C THR A 253 6.81 -4.13 -0.20
N ALA A 254 6.10 -3.18 0.41
CA ALA A 254 4.69 -2.91 0.12
C ALA A 254 4.48 -2.35 -1.30
N LYS A 255 5.54 -1.82 -1.94
CA LYS A 255 5.51 -1.43 -3.36
C LYS A 255 5.31 -2.61 -4.32
N LYS A 256 5.75 -3.82 -3.94
CA LYS A 256 5.44 -5.07 -4.68
C LYS A 256 3.93 -5.36 -4.68
N PHE A 257 3.25 -5.13 -3.56
CA PHE A 257 1.80 -5.23 -3.47
C PHE A 257 1.11 -4.14 -4.29
N GLU A 258 1.61 -2.89 -4.21
CA GLU A 258 1.06 -1.78 -4.98
C GLU A 258 1.10 -2.06 -6.49
N ALA A 259 2.22 -2.56 -7.03
CA ALA A 259 2.36 -2.91 -8.45
C ALA A 259 1.36 -3.98 -8.93
N LYS A 260 0.86 -4.82 -8.03
CA LYS A 260 -0.10 -5.90 -8.34
C LYS A 260 -1.56 -5.51 -8.15
N ARG A 261 -1.85 -4.23 -7.90
CA ARG A 261 -3.22 -3.75 -7.71
C ARG A 261 -3.96 -3.70 -9.05
N PRO A 262 -5.18 -4.26 -9.16
CA PRO A 262 -5.94 -4.28 -10.41
C PRO A 262 -6.19 -2.90 -11.04
N GLU A 263 -6.37 -1.86 -10.23
CA GLU A 263 -6.56 -0.48 -10.69
C GLU A 263 -5.32 0.15 -11.35
N PHE A 264 -4.15 -0.50 -11.27
CA PHE A 264 -2.92 -0.08 -11.95
C PHE A 264 -2.59 -1.01 -13.12
N THR A 265 -3.62 -1.44 -13.84
CA THR A 265 -3.51 -2.25 -15.04
C THR A 265 -4.33 -1.63 -16.17
N VAL A 266 -3.86 -1.79 -17.40
CA VAL A 266 -4.61 -1.46 -18.63
C VAL A 266 -4.65 -2.73 -19.46
N ASP A 267 -5.85 -3.22 -19.78
CA ASP A 267 -6.07 -4.47 -20.52
C ASP A 267 -5.31 -5.68 -19.92
N GLY A 268 -5.19 -5.71 -18.59
CA GLY A 268 -4.47 -6.76 -17.86
C GLY A 268 -2.96 -6.58 -17.77
N ASP A 269 -2.37 -5.59 -18.46
CA ASP A 269 -0.95 -5.27 -18.38
C ASP A 269 -0.68 -4.21 -17.29
N PRO A 270 0.12 -4.53 -16.25
CA PRO A 270 0.35 -3.63 -15.13
C PRO A 270 1.19 -2.41 -15.52
N ASP A 271 0.96 -1.28 -14.84
CA ASP A 271 1.77 -0.05 -14.98
C ASP A 271 3.23 -0.31 -14.58
N VAL A 272 3.47 -1.17 -13.58
CA VAL A 272 4.81 -1.63 -13.16
C VAL A 272 4.84 -3.16 -13.12
N ASN A 273 5.72 -3.76 -13.91
CA ASN A 273 5.79 -5.22 -14.07
C ASN A 273 6.49 -5.91 -12.88
N ALA A 274 7.59 -5.35 -12.39
CA ALA A 274 8.33 -5.91 -11.25
C ALA A 274 8.87 -4.82 -10.31
N VAL A 275 9.01 -5.18 -9.03
CA VAL A 275 9.57 -4.28 -8.02
C VAL A 275 10.72 -4.99 -7.30
N LEU A 276 11.93 -4.45 -7.41
CA LEU A 276 13.10 -4.87 -6.67
C LEU A 276 13.23 -4.03 -5.40
N SER A 277 13.51 -4.66 -4.27
CA SER A 277 13.97 -3.95 -3.09
C SER A 277 15.42 -3.47 -3.26
N THR A 278 15.86 -2.50 -2.44
CA THR A 278 17.29 -2.12 -2.38
C THR A 278 18.19 -3.34 -2.12
N GLN A 279 17.77 -4.26 -1.24
CA GLN A 279 18.50 -5.50 -0.98
C GLN A 279 18.58 -6.42 -2.21
N GLU A 280 17.50 -6.55 -2.96
CA GLU A 280 17.48 -7.33 -4.20
C GLU A 280 18.41 -6.71 -5.26
N LEU A 281 18.43 -5.38 -5.42
CA LEU A 281 19.39 -4.72 -6.31
C LEU A 281 20.85 -4.97 -5.89
N ILE A 282 21.15 -4.87 -4.58
CA ILE A 282 22.50 -5.17 -4.05
C ILE A 282 22.89 -6.63 -4.36
N ASN A 283 21.94 -7.56 -4.27
CA ASN A 283 22.18 -8.96 -4.61
C ASN A 283 22.43 -9.12 -6.10
N MET A 284 21.63 -8.51 -6.98
CA MET A 284 21.85 -8.54 -8.44
C MET A 284 23.22 -7.97 -8.84
N ILE A 285 23.63 -6.85 -8.25
CA ILE A 285 24.98 -6.27 -8.48
C ILE A 285 26.07 -7.28 -8.07
N SER A 286 25.86 -7.98 -6.96
CA SER A 286 26.81 -9.00 -6.47
C SER A 286 26.82 -10.25 -7.35
N GLU A 287 25.65 -10.71 -7.81
CA GLU A 287 25.48 -11.85 -8.74
C GLU A 287 26.16 -11.58 -10.08
N ALA A 288 26.09 -10.34 -10.57
CA ALA A 288 26.78 -9.90 -11.78
C ALA A 288 28.30 -9.70 -11.60
N GLY A 289 28.84 -9.89 -10.39
CA GLY A 289 30.27 -9.70 -10.10
C GLY A 289 30.73 -8.24 -10.19
N ILE A 290 29.81 -7.27 -10.10
CA ILE A 290 30.10 -5.84 -10.25
C ILE A 290 30.64 -5.25 -8.95
N ARG A 291 31.84 -4.69 -9.00
CA ARG A 291 32.39 -3.87 -7.91
C ARG A 291 31.90 -2.42 -8.04
N LEU A 292 30.74 -2.12 -7.46
CA LEU A 292 30.06 -0.83 -7.64
C LEU A 292 30.94 0.37 -7.31
N ALA A 293 31.70 0.31 -6.20
CA ALA A 293 32.56 1.41 -5.76
C ALA A 293 33.62 1.81 -6.79
N ASP A 294 34.03 0.89 -7.67
CA ASP A 294 35.06 1.11 -8.69
C ASP A 294 34.49 1.64 -10.01
N LEU A 295 33.17 1.65 -10.19
CA LEU A 295 32.55 2.07 -11.44
C LEU A 295 32.66 3.58 -11.66
N PRO A 296 32.79 4.04 -12.91
CA PRO A 296 32.54 5.44 -13.24
C PRO A 296 31.06 5.77 -12.97
N ALA A 297 30.79 7.02 -12.61
CA ALA A 297 29.43 7.53 -12.53
C ALA A 297 28.90 7.86 -13.93
N ASP A 298 27.62 7.60 -14.17
CA ASP A 298 26.94 7.88 -15.42
C ASP A 298 25.59 8.58 -15.16
N SER A 299 25.03 9.27 -16.16
CA SER A 299 23.78 10.01 -16.05
C SER A 299 22.57 9.15 -16.40
N MET A 300 21.45 9.38 -15.70
CA MET A 300 20.16 8.79 -16.04
C MET A 300 19.63 9.29 -17.38
N ASP A 301 18.73 8.51 -17.99
CA ASP A 301 18.13 8.81 -19.27
C ASP A 301 17.07 9.91 -19.15
N LEU A 302 17.01 10.82 -20.13
CA LEU A 302 16.00 11.89 -20.18
C LEU A 302 14.75 11.44 -20.96
N PRO A 303 13.57 12.03 -20.71
CA PRO A 303 13.32 13.14 -19.78
C PRO A 303 13.17 12.70 -18.31
N PHE A 304 12.84 11.43 -18.03
CA PHE A 304 12.47 10.98 -16.69
C PHE A 304 13.64 10.78 -15.70
N GLY A 305 14.87 11.11 -16.11
CA GLY A 305 16.05 11.13 -15.24
C GLY A 305 16.30 12.50 -14.59
N PHE A 306 15.64 13.57 -15.05
CA PHE A 306 15.77 14.89 -14.45
C PHE A 306 14.90 15.03 -13.20
N LYS A 307 15.37 15.76 -12.20
CA LYS A 307 14.72 15.85 -10.88
C LYS A 307 15.04 17.18 -10.21
N THR A 308 14.16 17.58 -9.29
CA THR A 308 14.44 18.69 -8.37
C THR A 308 14.76 18.17 -6.97
N GLY A 309 15.26 19.07 -6.12
CA GLY A 309 15.49 18.79 -4.71
C GLY A 309 14.22 18.33 -3.97
N ALA A 310 13.04 18.85 -4.33
CA ALA A 310 11.76 18.40 -3.78
C ALA A 310 11.52 16.91 -4.03
N GLY A 311 11.71 16.43 -5.26
CA GLY A 311 11.58 15.01 -5.60
C GLY A 311 12.59 14.09 -4.92
N ILE A 312 13.76 14.60 -4.49
CA ILE A 312 14.77 13.81 -3.77
C ILE A 312 14.37 13.60 -2.31
N ILE A 313 13.89 14.65 -1.63
CA ILE A 313 13.56 14.58 -0.20
C ILE A 313 12.33 13.73 0.13
N PHE A 314 11.51 13.34 -0.86
CA PHE A 314 10.40 12.36 -0.72
C PHE A 314 10.82 11.06 -0.01
N GLY A 315 12.09 10.70 -0.07
CA GLY A 315 12.62 9.51 0.62
C GLY A 315 12.63 9.61 2.16
N ALA A 316 12.60 10.82 2.71
CA ALA A 316 12.63 11.11 4.15
C ALA A 316 11.24 11.51 4.68
N SER A 317 10.96 11.18 5.93
CA SER A 317 9.73 11.66 6.59
C SER A 317 9.69 13.18 6.65
N GLY A 318 8.59 13.76 6.15
CA GLY A 318 8.37 15.20 6.03
C GLY A 318 8.75 15.77 4.68
N GLY A 319 9.40 15.00 3.81
CA GLY A 319 9.81 15.47 2.49
C GLY A 319 8.64 15.70 1.54
N VAL A 320 7.54 14.96 1.68
CA VAL A 320 6.34 15.16 0.85
C VAL A 320 5.63 16.44 1.29
N ALA A 321 5.44 16.61 2.60
CA ALA A 321 4.89 17.84 3.16
C ALA A 321 5.74 19.07 2.81
N GLU A 322 7.07 18.97 2.93
CA GLU A 322 7.99 20.04 2.55
C GLU A 322 7.90 20.38 1.06
N ALA A 323 7.81 19.38 0.17
CA ALA A 323 7.66 19.61 -1.26
C ALA A 323 6.35 20.34 -1.62
N VAL A 324 5.22 19.94 -1.00
CA VAL A 324 3.93 20.61 -1.18
C VAL A 324 3.98 22.05 -0.65
N LEU A 325 4.62 22.28 0.50
CA LEU A 325 4.80 23.60 1.08
C LEU A 325 5.67 24.52 0.22
N ARG A 326 6.78 24.01 -0.34
CA ARG A 326 7.63 24.76 -1.28
C ARG A 326 6.81 25.24 -2.47
N MET A 327 5.97 24.37 -3.04
CA MET A 327 5.11 24.72 -4.17
C MET A 327 4.05 25.75 -3.79
N ALA A 328 3.38 25.58 -2.65
CA ALA A 328 2.36 26.51 -2.19
C ALA A 328 2.94 27.91 -1.87
N ALA A 329 4.16 27.99 -1.35
CA ALA A 329 4.84 29.24 -1.03
C ALA A 329 5.36 30.01 -2.27
N SER A 330 5.67 29.32 -3.37
CA SER A 330 6.17 29.99 -4.58
C SER A 330 5.17 30.93 -5.25
N GLY A 331 3.88 30.88 -4.88
CA GLY A 331 2.88 31.87 -5.29
C GLY A 331 3.07 33.27 -4.66
N ASP A 332 3.76 33.37 -3.52
CA ASP A 332 3.84 34.59 -2.71
C ASP A 332 5.14 35.41 -2.90
N GLY A 333 5.96 35.08 -3.90
CA GLY A 333 7.19 35.82 -4.23
C GLY A 333 8.37 35.66 -3.25
N ALA A 334 8.12 35.14 -2.05
CA ALA A 334 9.14 34.60 -1.14
C ALA A 334 9.03 33.07 -1.17
N SER A 335 10.03 32.37 -1.71
CA SER A 335 10.08 30.90 -1.69
C SER A 335 11.08 30.46 -0.63
N PRO A 336 10.68 30.17 0.62
CA PRO A 336 11.53 29.43 1.53
C PRO A 336 11.88 28.10 0.85
N SER A 337 13.17 27.87 0.61
CA SER A 337 13.66 26.58 0.11
C SER A 337 13.65 25.51 1.19
N GLU A 338 13.46 25.86 2.46
CA GLU A 338 13.53 24.93 3.58
C GLU A 338 12.36 25.09 4.56
N PHE A 339 11.70 23.98 4.89
CA PHE A 339 10.71 23.90 5.97
C PHE A 339 11.21 22.96 7.07
N ARG A 340 12.11 23.46 7.93
CA ARG A 340 12.79 22.62 8.94
C ARG A 340 11.84 21.99 9.97
N ALA A 341 10.70 22.61 10.25
CA ALA A 341 9.72 22.13 11.23
C ALA A 341 9.14 20.75 10.90
N VAL A 342 9.13 20.35 9.62
CA VAL A 342 8.63 19.03 9.19
C VAL A 342 9.75 17.98 9.05
N ARG A 343 11.02 18.37 9.21
CA ARG A 343 12.18 17.47 9.12
C ARG A 343 12.43 16.72 10.44
N GLY A 344 13.22 15.65 10.38
CA GLY A 344 13.63 14.87 11.55
C GLY A 344 12.95 13.50 11.64
N LEU A 345 13.31 12.75 12.69
CA LEU A 345 12.94 11.34 12.88
C LEU A 345 11.87 11.09 13.94
N ASP A 346 11.31 12.17 14.51
CA ASP A 346 10.22 12.08 15.49
C ASP A 346 8.98 11.42 14.88
N GLY A 347 8.24 10.70 15.74
CA GLY A 347 7.08 9.91 15.32
C GLY A 347 5.89 10.73 14.84
N LEU A 348 5.75 11.93 15.38
CA LEU A 348 4.79 12.95 14.99
C LEU A 348 5.53 14.29 15.01
N LYS A 349 5.40 15.04 13.92
CA LYS A 349 5.88 16.42 13.82
C LYS A 349 4.70 17.28 13.40
N GLU A 350 4.56 18.42 14.04
CA GLU A 350 3.47 19.36 13.81
C GLU A 350 4.05 20.72 13.46
N ALA A 351 3.43 21.39 12.51
CA ALA A 351 3.84 22.72 12.08
C ALA A 351 2.63 23.54 11.69
N GLU A 352 2.70 24.84 11.95
CA GLU A 352 1.82 25.83 11.36
C GLU A 352 2.62 26.68 10.38
N VAL A 353 2.10 26.84 9.17
CA VAL A 353 2.74 27.64 8.12
C VAL A 353 1.73 28.64 7.61
N THR A 354 2.06 29.93 7.69
CA THR A 354 1.27 31.00 7.12
C THR A 354 1.68 31.22 5.67
N LEU A 355 0.73 31.06 4.74
CA LEU A 355 0.86 31.36 3.31
C LEU A 355 -0.17 32.44 2.96
N GLY A 356 0.31 33.61 2.55
CA GLY A 356 -0.52 34.82 2.44
C GLY A 356 -1.34 35.08 3.72
N GLU A 357 -2.68 35.08 3.58
CA GLU A 357 -3.63 35.30 4.68
C GLU A 357 -4.10 34.00 5.37
N LYS A 358 -3.66 32.82 4.90
CA LYS A 358 -4.11 31.53 5.43
C LYS A 358 -3.02 30.88 6.29
N THR A 359 -3.38 30.49 7.50
CA THR A 359 -2.56 29.60 8.33
C THR A 359 -2.94 28.15 8.06
N LEU A 360 -1.98 27.37 7.58
CA LEU A 360 -2.12 25.93 7.35
C LEU A 360 -1.53 25.16 8.53
N ARG A 361 -2.26 24.15 9.01
CA ARG A 361 -1.83 23.24 10.08
C ARG A 361 -1.46 21.90 9.46
N LEU A 362 -0.24 21.46 9.73
CA LEU A 362 0.34 20.29 9.13
C LEU A 362 0.73 19.27 10.20
N ALA A 363 0.56 18.00 9.87
CA ALA A 363 1.15 16.89 10.62
C ALA A 363 1.96 15.97 9.71
N VAL A 364 3.12 15.55 10.18
CA VAL A 364 3.95 14.53 9.55
C VAL A 364 4.08 13.36 10.50
N ILE A 365 3.58 12.20 10.06
CA ILE A 365 3.48 11.00 10.87
C ILE A 365 4.45 9.94 10.33
N SER A 366 5.29 9.43 11.23
CA SER A 366 6.23 8.36 10.93
C SER A 366 5.94 7.14 11.81
N GLY A 367 5.37 6.09 11.21
CA GLY A 367 4.93 4.87 11.90
C GLY A 367 3.41 4.77 12.02
N LEU A 368 2.85 3.60 11.70
CA LEU A 368 1.40 3.37 11.71
C LEU A 368 0.78 3.38 13.12
N ALA A 369 1.55 3.06 14.18
CA ALA A 369 1.08 3.23 15.55
C ALA A 369 0.85 4.71 15.90
N ASN A 370 1.70 5.60 15.42
CA ASN A 370 1.51 7.05 15.57
C ASN A 370 0.33 7.54 14.72
N ALA A 371 0.16 6.99 13.51
CA ALA A 371 -0.98 7.30 12.65
C ALA A 371 -2.31 6.94 13.35
N ARG A 372 -2.39 5.76 13.96
CA ARG A 372 -3.56 5.34 14.76
C ARG A 372 -3.94 6.39 15.80
N GLN A 373 -2.97 6.85 16.60
CA GLN A 373 -3.21 7.85 17.64
C GLN A 373 -3.75 9.17 17.08
N VAL A 374 -3.18 9.68 15.99
CA VAL A 374 -3.62 10.93 15.37
C VAL A 374 -5.02 10.78 14.75
N LEU A 375 -5.29 9.68 14.06
CA LEU A 375 -6.60 9.43 13.46
C LEU A 375 -7.71 9.30 14.51
N ASP A 376 -7.41 8.69 15.65
CA ASP A 376 -8.37 8.56 16.75
C ASP A 376 -8.66 9.93 17.38
N LYS A 377 -7.65 10.80 17.54
CA LYS A 377 -7.84 12.21 17.96
C LYS A 377 -8.66 13.02 16.96
N LEU A 378 -8.41 12.85 15.66
CA LEU A 378 -9.21 13.47 14.60
C LEU A 378 -10.68 13.04 14.67
N ARG A 379 -10.93 11.73 14.88
CA ARG A 379 -12.31 11.21 15.05
C ARG A 379 -13.00 11.77 16.28
N ALA A 380 -12.25 11.97 17.37
CA ALA A 380 -12.75 12.55 18.60
C ALA A 380 -12.95 14.07 18.52
N GLY A 381 -12.47 14.73 17.47
CA GLY A 381 -12.48 16.20 17.35
C GLY A 381 -11.44 16.90 18.23
N GLU A 382 -10.45 16.17 18.75
CA GLU A 382 -9.39 16.66 19.65
C GLU A 382 -8.18 17.25 18.88
N ALA A 383 -8.10 16.99 17.57
CA ALA A 383 -7.06 17.51 16.70
C ALA A 383 -7.68 18.01 15.39
N ASN A 384 -7.03 18.99 14.76
CA ASN A 384 -7.51 19.57 13.51
C ASN A 384 -6.30 20.00 12.66
N TYR A 385 -6.18 19.42 11.47
CA TYR A 385 -5.12 19.68 10.50
C TYR A 385 -5.72 19.90 9.13
N ASP A 386 -4.96 20.51 8.24
CA ASP A 386 -5.36 20.76 6.85
C ASP A 386 -4.71 19.74 5.91
N ILE A 387 -3.45 19.35 6.16
CA ILE A 387 -2.73 18.31 5.43
C ILE A 387 -1.93 17.41 6.38
N ILE A 388 -1.91 16.12 6.09
CA ILE A 388 -1.23 15.11 6.91
C ILE A 388 -0.42 14.16 6.02
N GLU A 389 0.90 14.18 6.17
CA GLU A 389 1.79 13.18 5.57
C GLU A 389 1.85 11.94 6.47
N VAL A 390 1.61 10.75 5.91
CA VAL A 390 1.74 9.50 6.67
C VAL A 390 2.68 8.51 5.99
N MET A 391 3.74 8.14 6.70
CA MET A 391 4.67 7.10 6.30
C MET A 391 4.61 5.92 7.27
N ALA A 392 4.42 4.70 6.77
CA ALA A 392 4.30 3.52 7.62
C ALA A 392 5.59 3.17 8.38
N CYS A 393 6.76 3.50 7.82
CA CYS A 393 8.06 3.13 8.38
C CYS A 393 8.66 4.32 9.16
N ARG A 394 9.29 4.08 10.32
CA ARG A 394 9.94 5.16 11.08
C ARG A 394 11.10 5.76 10.28
N GLY A 395 11.15 7.08 10.19
CA GLY A 395 12.06 7.84 9.33
C GLY A 395 11.59 7.98 7.88
N GLY A 396 10.49 7.34 7.48
CA GLY A 396 10.01 7.33 6.10
C GLY A 396 10.63 6.19 5.27
N CYS A 397 10.74 6.39 3.96
CA CYS A 397 11.22 5.37 3.03
C CYS A 397 12.69 4.96 3.26
N ILE A 398 13.53 5.83 3.82
CA ILE A 398 14.90 5.48 4.27
C ILE A 398 14.95 4.35 5.31
N GLY A 399 13.86 4.10 6.05
CA GLY A 399 13.70 3.02 7.01
C GLY A 399 12.80 1.88 6.51
N GLY A 400 12.50 1.83 5.21
CA GLY A 400 11.61 0.85 4.61
C GLY A 400 12.09 -0.60 4.76
N GLY A 401 11.15 -1.56 4.71
CA GLY A 401 11.46 -2.98 4.91
C GLY A 401 12.35 -3.61 3.83
N GLY A 402 12.55 -2.92 2.71
CA GLY A 402 13.41 -3.34 1.60
C GLY A 402 14.85 -2.82 1.69
N GLN A 403 15.17 -2.01 2.71
CA GLN A 403 16.50 -1.43 2.89
C GLN A 403 17.53 -2.43 3.41
N PRO A 404 18.83 -2.25 3.10
CA PRO A 404 19.89 -3.11 3.60
C PRO A 404 20.06 -2.99 5.12
N MET A 405 20.67 -4.02 5.70
CA MET A 405 21.08 -4.04 7.11
C MET A 405 22.47 -3.41 7.28
N PRO A 406 22.72 -2.67 8.38
CA PRO A 406 21.77 -2.35 9.45
C PRO A 406 20.70 -1.34 9.00
N ASN A 407 19.50 -1.45 9.59
CA ASN A 407 18.37 -0.54 9.34
C ASN A 407 17.84 0.08 10.64
N ASP A 408 18.75 0.36 11.58
CA ASP A 408 18.46 1.02 12.85
C ASP A 408 18.33 2.55 12.69
N MET A 409 18.14 3.27 13.80
CA MET A 409 17.95 4.72 13.79
C MET A 409 19.21 5.47 13.34
N SER A 410 20.41 4.97 13.64
CA SER A 410 21.67 5.61 13.22
C SER A 410 21.83 5.50 11.71
N ALA A 411 21.61 4.31 11.15
CA ALA A 411 21.65 4.10 9.70
C ALA A 411 20.60 4.93 8.97
N ARG A 412 19.41 5.12 9.57
CA ARG A 412 18.35 5.98 9.01
C ARG A 412 18.74 7.45 9.04
N GLU A 413 19.32 7.93 10.14
CA GLU A 413 19.77 9.33 10.26
C GLU A 413 20.84 9.66 9.22
N GLU A 414 21.81 8.76 9.00
CA GLU A 414 22.82 8.92 7.95
C GLU A 414 22.18 9.02 6.56
N ARG A 415 21.27 8.09 6.22
CA ARG A 415 20.55 8.11 4.94
C ARG A 415 19.71 9.37 4.76
N LYS A 416 19.06 9.84 5.84
CA LYS A 416 18.29 11.09 5.85
C LYS A 416 19.19 12.27 5.48
N ASN A 417 20.33 12.41 6.15
CA ASN A 417 21.27 13.51 5.93
C ASN A 417 21.78 13.49 4.48
N MET A 418 22.15 12.32 3.95
CA MET A 418 22.55 12.18 2.55
C MET A 418 21.49 12.65 1.55
N LEU A 419 20.19 12.43 1.81
CA LEU A 419 19.13 12.92 0.91
C LEU A 419 19.02 14.45 0.94
N TYR A 420 19.14 15.07 2.12
CA TYR A 420 19.14 16.54 2.23
C TYR A 420 20.41 17.16 1.64
N ASP A 421 21.56 16.50 1.73
CA ASP A 421 22.79 16.93 1.04
C ASP A 421 22.59 16.89 -0.48
N CYS A 422 21.89 15.87 -1.00
CA CYS A 422 21.57 15.77 -2.42
C CYS A 422 20.60 16.87 -2.87
N ASP A 423 19.61 17.25 -2.05
CA ASP A 423 18.73 18.40 -2.28
C ASP A 423 19.52 19.71 -2.32
N ALA A 424 20.39 19.95 -1.33
CA ALA A 424 21.15 21.19 -1.19
C ALA A 424 22.07 21.52 -2.39
N ILE A 425 22.52 20.50 -3.14
CA ILE A 425 23.36 20.69 -4.33
C ILE A 425 22.56 20.76 -5.64
N GLN A 426 21.22 20.59 -5.61
CA GLN A 426 20.42 20.72 -6.82
C GLN A 426 20.31 22.18 -7.25
N PRO A 427 20.30 22.47 -8.57
CA PRO A 427 20.04 23.83 -9.05
C PRO A 427 18.57 24.25 -8.88
N LEU A 428 17.66 23.28 -8.80
CA LEU A 428 16.21 23.50 -8.66
C LEU A 428 15.71 22.74 -7.44
N HIS A 429 14.95 23.43 -6.58
CA HIS A 429 14.45 22.87 -5.32
C HIS A 429 12.93 22.73 -5.26
N ASN A 430 12.20 23.35 -6.19
CA ASN A 430 10.75 23.28 -6.28
C ASN A 430 10.36 22.39 -7.47
N ALA A 431 9.48 21.43 -7.23
CA ALA A 431 8.95 20.51 -8.25
C ALA A 431 8.36 21.24 -9.47
N ALA A 432 7.70 22.38 -9.25
CA ALA A 432 7.09 23.18 -10.31
C ALA A 432 8.12 23.85 -11.23
N ASP A 433 9.39 23.94 -10.83
CA ASP A 433 10.46 24.51 -11.66
C ASP A 433 11.08 23.47 -12.61
N ASN A 434 10.74 22.19 -12.47
CA ASN A 434 11.24 21.13 -13.34
C ASN A 434 10.78 21.36 -14.80
N PRO A 435 11.70 21.65 -15.74
CA PRO A 435 11.33 21.99 -17.12
C PRO A 435 10.67 20.81 -17.86
N TYR A 436 11.09 19.59 -17.57
CA TYR A 436 10.54 18.38 -18.19
C TYR A 436 9.15 18.04 -17.66
N ILE A 437 8.82 18.43 -16.42
CA ILE A 437 7.44 18.35 -15.92
C ILE A 437 6.54 19.32 -16.70
N LYS A 438 6.99 20.56 -16.91
CA LYS A 438 6.24 21.55 -17.71
C LYS A 438 6.01 21.05 -19.13
N GLU A 439 7.02 20.44 -19.74
CA GLU A 439 6.91 19.80 -21.06
C GLU A 439 5.93 18.63 -21.05
N CYS A 440 5.95 17.74 -20.04
CA CYS A 440 5.00 16.64 -19.93
C CYS A 440 3.55 17.15 -19.84
N TYR A 441 3.31 18.25 -19.13
CA TYR A 441 1.99 18.88 -19.13
C TYR A 441 1.62 19.45 -20.50
N SER A 442 2.49 20.23 -21.14
CA SER A 442 2.14 20.84 -22.44
C SER A 442 1.94 19.81 -23.56
N THR A 443 2.61 18.67 -23.50
CA THR A 443 2.61 17.67 -24.58
C THR A 443 1.63 16.50 -24.35
N LEU A 444 1.47 16.02 -23.11
CA LEU A 444 0.74 14.78 -22.82
C LEU A 444 -0.41 14.96 -21.82
N LEU A 445 -0.22 15.74 -20.76
CA LEU A 445 -1.14 15.75 -19.60
C LEU A 445 -2.08 16.97 -19.58
N GLY A 446 -1.84 17.98 -20.40
CA GLY A 446 -2.55 19.26 -20.41
C GLY A 446 -2.15 20.16 -19.24
N LYS A 447 -2.91 20.11 -18.15
CA LYS A 447 -2.68 20.90 -16.92
C LYS A 447 -2.82 20.02 -15.68
N PRO A 448 -2.27 20.41 -14.52
CA PRO A 448 -2.51 19.69 -13.27
C PRO A 448 -4.02 19.52 -13.00
N ASN A 449 -4.42 18.35 -12.53
CA ASN A 449 -5.81 17.92 -12.33
C ASN A 449 -6.70 18.04 -13.59
N SER A 450 -6.14 17.98 -14.81
CA SER A 450 -6.94 17.82 -16.03
C SER A 450 -7.60 16.44 -16.10
N SER A 451 -8.56 16.23 -17.00
CA SER A 451 -9.14 14.90 -17.23
C SER A 451 -8.11 13.86 -17.65
N VAL A 452 -7.13 14.24 -18.47
CA VAL A 452 -6.07 13.35 -18.96
C VAL A 452 -5.09 13.03 -17.83
N ALA A 453 -4.71 14.04 -17.04
CA ALA A 453 -3.90 13.85 -15.84
C ALA A 453 -4.62 12.93 -14.84
N HIS A 454 -5.91 13.13 -14.58
CA HIS A 454 -6.71 12.25 -13.73
C HIS A 454 -6.72 10.80 -14.21
N GLN A 455 -6.85 10.56 -15.51
CA GLN A 455 -6.85 9.21 -16.07
C GLN A 455 -5.51 8.49 -15.86
N LEU A 456 -4.39 9.19 -16.06
CA LEU A 456 -3.06 8.58 -16.01
C LEU A 456 -2.45 8.57 -14.60
N LEU A 457 -2.64 9.66 -13.85
CA LEU A 457 -1.89 9.99 -12.63
C LEU A 457 -2.73 9.89 -11.35
N HIS A 458 -4.05 9.71 -11.44
CA HIS A 458 -4.91 9.59 -10.26
C HIS A 458 -5.54 8.21 -10.14
N THR A 459 -6.07 7.92 -8.96
CA THR A 459 -6.72 6.67 -8.59
C THR A 459 -7.77 6.89 -7.51
N GLY A 460 -8.62 5.89 -7.32
CA GLY A 460 -9.49 5.76 -6.16
C GLY A 460 -9.06 4.60 -5.26
N TYR A 461 -9.48 4.64 -4.01
CA TYR A 461 -9.30 3.55 -3.04
C TYR A 461 -10.65 3.09 -2.51
N ARG A 462 -10.73 1.82 -2.12
CA ARG A 462 -11.96 1.19 -1.62
C ARG A 462 -11.70 0.46 -0.31
N SER A 463 -12.74 0.33 0.50
CA SER A 463 -12.66 -0.43 1.74
C SER A 463 -12.18 -1.85 1.48
N ARG A 464 -11.29 -2.34 2.36
CA ARG A 464 -10.82 -3.73 2.41
C ARG A 464 -11.14 -4.36 3.77
N LYS A 465 -12.14 -3.84 4.49
CA LYS A 465 -12.60 -4.46 5.73
C LYS A 465 -12.96 -5.91 5.42
N ARG A 466 -12.26 -6.82 6.09
CA ARG A 466 -12.38 -8.26 5.85
C ARG A 466 -13.72 -8.83 6.27
N ILE A 467 -14.52 -8.05 7.00
CA ILE A 467 -15.92 -8.33 7.23
C ILE A 467 -16.72 -7.95 5.96
N HIS A 468 -16.35 -8.54 4.83
CA HIS A 468 -17.31 -8.81 3.76
C HIS A 468 -18.05 -10.07 4.18
N GLY A 469 -19.38 -10.05 4.04
CA GLY A 469 -20.28 -11.07 4.57
C GLY A 469 -19.85 -12.49 4.26
N GLU A 470 -19.22 -13.16 5.22
CA GLU A 470 -19.59 -14.53 5.49
C GLU A 470 -20.98 -14.44 6.09
N ASP A 471 -21.99 -14.75 5.27
CA ASP A 471 -23.35 -14.87 5.73
C ASP A 471 -23.40 -15.97 6.78
N LEU A 472 -23.94 -15.65 7.96
CA LEU A 472 -24.24 -16.65 8.98
C LEU A 472 -25.57 -17.30 8.57
N ASP A 473 -25.53 -18.57 8.18
CA ASP A 473 -26.74 -19.34 7.91
C ASP A 473 -27.48 -19.59 9.23
N LEU A 474 -28.74 -19.16 9.32
CA LEU A 474 -29.55 -19.24 10.54
C LEU A 474 -30.56 -20.39 10.53
N THR A 475 -30.65 -21.09 9.40
CA THR A 475 -31.57 -22.21 9.18
C THR A 475 -30.80 -23.41 8.63
N ASP A 476 -30.70 -24.49 9.42
CA ASP A 476 -30.11 -25.77 8.98
C ASP A 476 -30.96 -26.36 7.86
N THR A 477 -30.46 -26.44 6.61
CA THR A 477 -30.97 -27.40 5.63
C THR A 477 -30.04 -27.61 4.43
N GLU A 478 -29.88 -28.87 4.04
CA GLU A 478 -29.19 -29.31 2.82
C GLU A 478 -29.95 -28.93 1.54
N THR A 479 -29.17 -28.54 0.52
CA THR A 479 -29.44 -28.53 -0.93
C THR A 479 -30.93 -28.47 -1.38
N GLY A 480 -31.40 -27.25 -1.66
CA GLY A 480 -32.61 -26.96 -2.45
C GLY A 480 -32.75 -25.45 -2.76
N GLU A 481 -33.36 -25.10 -3.90
CA GLU A 481 -33.46 -23.74 -4.48
C GLU A 481 -34.30 -22.71 -3.67
N LYS A 482 -33.85 -22.34 -2.46
CA LYS A 482 -34.53 -21.31 -1.64
C LYS A 482 -34.18 -19.88 -2.07
N VAL A 483 -35.05 -18.91 -1.76
CA VAL A 483 -34.75 -17.48 -1.93
C VAL A 483 -33.85 -17.01 -0.78
N PRO A 484 -32.62 -16.53 -1.05
CA PRO A 484 -31.77 -15.99 0.00
C PRO A 484 -32.31 -14.64 0.47
N VAL A 485 -32.50 -14.50 1.78
CA VAL A 485 -32.88 -13.25 2.45
C VAL A 485 -31.83 -12.93 3.52
N SER A 486 -30.93 -12.00 3.20
CA SER A 486 -29.82 -11.62 4.07
C SER A 486 -30.13 -10.29 4.79
N VAL A 487 -30.01 -10.25 6.12
CA VAL A 487 -30.23 -9.03 6.92
C VAL A 487 -28.90 -8.49 7.45
N CYS A 488 -28.67 -7.18 7.29
CA CYS A 488 -27.46 -6.54 7.81
C CYS A 488 -27.54 -6.37 9.33
N ILE A 489 -26.69 -7.08 10.06
CA ILE A 489 -26.52 -7.00 11.52
C ILE A 489 -25.28 -6.17 11.94
N GLY A 490 -24.66 -5.45 11.01
CA GLY A 490 -23.55 -4.54 11.32
C GLY A 490 -23.95 -3.45 12.31
N THR A 491 -22.99 -2.89 13.06
CA THR A 491 -23.21 -2.01 14.22
C THR A 491 -24.26 -0.92 13.99
N ASN A 492 -24.22 -0.22 12.85
CA ASN A 492 -25.19 0.84 12.53
C ASN A 492 -26.61 0.29 12.23
N CYS A 493 -26.73 -0.87 11.57
CA CYS A 493 -28.03 -1.50 11.35
C CYS A 493 -28.55 -2.15 12.64
N TYR A 494 -27.66 -2.66 13.50
CA TYR A 494 -28.01 -3.16 14.84
C TYR A 494 -28.63 -2.05 15.71
N LEU A 495 -28.00 -0.88 15.80
CA LEU A 495 -28.53 0.28 16.53
C LEU A 495 -29.90 0.76 15.99
N LYS A 496 -30.24 0.42 14.75
CA LYS A 496 -31.52 0.74 14.10
C LYS A 496 -32.54 -0.41 14.13
N GLY A 497 -32.31 -1.46 14.91
CA GLY A 497 -33.26 -2.55 15.11
C GLY A 497 -33.19 -3.70 14.08
N SER A 498 -32.05 -3.91 13.43
CA SER A 498 -31.90 -5.02 12.46
C SER A 498 -32.10 -6.43 13.06
N TYR A 499 -31.83 -6.61 14.37
CA TYR A 499 -32.04 -7.89 15.04
C TYR A 499 -33.54 -8.22 15.17
N ASP A 500 -34.33 -7.24 15.60
CA ASP A 500 -35.80 -7.35 15.61
C ASP A 500 -36.35 -7.50 14.20
N THR A 501 -35.66 -6.89 13.22
CA THR A 501 -36.04 -6.98 11.81
C THR A 501 -35.91 -8.41 11.29
N LEU A 502 -34.76 -9.02 11.53
CA LEU A 502 -34.50 -10.41 11.18
C LEU A 502 -35.48 -11.37 11.87
N ARG A 503 -35.71 -11.20 13.19
CA ARG A 503 -36.63 -12.05 13.95
C ARG A 503 -38.06 -12.00 13.40
N ARG A 504 -38.60 -10.80 13.16
CA ARG A 504 -39.96 -10.63 12.63
C ARG A 504 -40.12 -11.20 11.21
N LEU A 505 -39.09 -11.11 10.38
CA LEU A 505 -39.09 -11.72 9.05
C LEU A 505 -39.17 -13.25 9.12
N ILE A 506 -38.43 -13.87 10.05
CA ILE A 506 -38.49 -15.32 10.29
C ILE A 506 -39.86 -15.74 10.81
N ASP A 507 -40.41 -15.01 11.79
CA ASP A 507 -41.73 -15.30 12.36
C ASP A 507 -42.84 -15.19 11.28
N LYS A 508 -42.82 -14.14 10.46
CA LYS A 508 -43.78 -13.99 9.35
C LYS A 508 -43.65 -15.07 8.28
N ALA A 509 -42.42 -15.49 7.96
CA ALA A 509 -42.21 -16.60 7.03
C ALA A 509 -42.81 -17.90 7.57
N ARG A 510 -42.73 -18.14 8.88
CA ARG A 510 -43.35 -19.28 9.54
C ARG A 510 -44.88 -19.18 9.51
N ASP A 511 -45.44 -18.03 9.90
CA ASP A 511 -46.89 -17.80 9.93
C ASP A 511 -47.53 -17.90 8.54
N ALA A 512 -46.81 -17.47 7.50
CA ALA A 512 -47.26 -17.55 6.11
C ALA A 512 -47.04 -18.93 5.45
N GLY A 513 -46.46 -19.90 6.17
CA GLY A 513 -46.12 -21.22 5.62
C GLY A 513 -45.02 -21.19 4.56
N LEU A 514 -44.19 -20.14 4.51
CA LEU A 514 -43.14 -19.92 3.51
C LEU A 514 -41.72 -20.22 4.03
N ALA A 515 -41.58 -20.63 5.29
CA ALA A 515 -40.29 -20.92 5.91
C ALA A 515 -39.48 -22.00 5.15
N GLY A 516 -40.14 -22.91 4.42
CA GLY A 516 -39.48 -23.90 3.57
C GLY A 516 -38.85 -23.34 2.30
N ASN A 517 -39.24 -22.13 1.86
CA ASN A 517 -38.88 -21.55 0.56
C ASN A 517 -37.89 -20.39 0.68
N ILE A 518 -37.54 -20.00 1.90
CA ILE A 518 -36.68 -18.85 2.22
C ILE A 518 -35.48 -19.34 3.01
N ASP A 519 -34.30 -18.84 2.65
CA ASP A 519 -33.05 -19.08 3.37
C ASP A 519 -32.63 -17.78 4.05
N PHE A 520 -32.72 -17.74 5.39
CA PHE A 520 -32.43 -16.53 6.17
C PHE A 520 -30.97 -16.47 6.59
N LYS A 521 -30.32 -15.37 6.23
CA LYS A 521 -28.91 -15.12 6.49
C LYS A 521 -28.71 -13.84 7.27
N ALA A 522 -27.72 -13.83 8.15
CA ALA A 522 -27.24 -12.61 8.76
C ALA A 522 -25.92 -12.19 8.11
N THR A 523 -25.84 -10.96 7.62
CA THR A 523 -24.62 -10.40 7.04
C THR A 523 -24.16 -9.20 7.84
N PHE A 524 -22.87 -8.90 7.84
CA PHE A 524 -22.36 -7.76 8.61
C PHE A 524 -22.44 -6.43 7.86
N CYS A 525 -22.45 -6.42 6.53
CA CYS A 525 -22.41 -5.17 5.78
C CYS A 525 -22.89 -5.33 4.32
N PHE A 526 -23.78 -4.45 3.89
CA PHE A 526 -24.13 -4.23 2.47
C PHE A 526 -23.58 -2.92 1.91
N GLU A 527 -22.69 -2.25 2.66
CA GLU A 527 -22.11 -0.93 2.32
C GLU A 527 -23.13 0.22 2.15
N LYS A 528 -24.42 -0.02 2.43
CA LYS A 528 -25.51 0.97 2.39
C LYS A 528 -25.90 1.51 3.77
N CYS A 529 -24.91 1.80 4.63
CA CYS A 529 -25.14 2.19 6.03
C CYS A 529 -26.08 3.42 6.21
N LYS A 530 -26.07 4.37 5.28
CA LYS A 530 -26.93 5.57 5.34
C LYS A 530 -28.42 5.21 5.42
N ALA A 531 -28.82 4.15 4.73
CA ALA A 531 -30.19 3.65 4.67
C ALA A 531 -30.42 2.42 5.56
N GLY A 532 -29.65 2.20 6.65
CA GLY A 532 -29.93 1.07 7.55
C GLY A 532 -31.29 1.17 8.28
N PRO A 533 -31.92 0.05 8.68
CA PRO A 533 -31.50 -1.33 8.45
C PRO A 533 -31.64 -1.75 6.98
N ASN A 534 -30.73 -2.61 6.52
CA ASN A 534 -30.68 -3.07 5.14
C ASN A 534 -31.00 -4.57 5.08
N VAL A 535 -31.82 -4.97 4.11
CA VAL A 535 -32.22 -6.36 3.85
C VAL A 535 -32.02 -6.65 2.36
N GLN A 536 -31.35 -7.75 2.04
CA GLN A 536 -31.21 -8.26 0.68
C GLN A 536 -32.21 -9.39 0.45
N VAL A 537 -32.89 -9.38 -0.69
CA VAL A 537 -33.76 -10.47 -1.15
C VAL A 537 -33.29 -10.85 -2.55
N GLY A 538 -32.75 -12.06 -2.72
CA GLY A 538 -32.07 -12.45 -3.96
C GLY A 538 -30.81 -11.59 -4.19
N GLU A 539 -30.75 -10.86 -5.30
CA GLU A 539 -29.63 -9.97 -5.65
C GLU A 539 -29.88 -8.50 -5.26
N THR A 540 -31.09 -8.16 -4.80
CA THR A 540 -31.49 -6.77 -4.59
C THR A 540 -31.41 -6.38 -3.11
N VAL A 541 -30.70 -5.28 -2.82
CA VAL A 541 -30.54 -4.73 -1.46
C VAL A 541 -31.48 -3.55 -1.22
N TYR A 542 -32.38 -3.71 -0.26
CA TYR A 542 -33.35 -2.72 0.22
C TYR A 542 -32.86 -2.06 1.50
N GLY A 543 -33.01 -0.73 1.60
CA GLY A 543 -32.66 0.05 2.78
C GLY A 543 -33.88 0.68 3.45
N GLY A 544 -33.78 0.96 4.73
CA GLY A 544 -34.80 1.63 5.55
C GLY A 544 -35.84 0.65 6.08
N ILE A 545 -35.51 -0.63 6.13
CA ILE A 545 -36.41 -1.71 6.55
C ILE A 545 -36.35 -1.83 8.08
N THR A 546 -37.07 -0.95 8.76
CA THR A 546 -37.19 -0.93 10.22
C THR A 546 -38.28 -1.88 10.70
N PRO A 547 -38.29 -2.28 12.00
CA PRO A 547 -39.28 -3.21 12.55
C PRO A 547 -40.74 -2.86 12.27
N ASP A 548 -41.07 -1.57 12.16
CA ASP A 548 -42.40 -1.03 11.84
C ASP A 548 -42.83 -1.22 10.38
N LYS A 549 -41.89 -1.43 9.45
CA LYS A 549 -42.16 -1.55 8.01
C LYS A 549 -42.10 -2.99 7.48
N ILE A 550 -41.88 -3.96 8.36
CA ILE A 550 -41.66 -5.35 7.97
C ILE A 550 -42.92 -5.99 7.42
N ASP A 551 -44.09 -5.61 7.91
CA ASP A 551 -45.36 -6.15 7.46
C ASP A 551 -45.59 -5.87 5.98
N ASP A 552 -45.42 -4.61 5.58
CA ASP A 552 -45.54 -4.18 4.20
C ASP A 552 -44.41 -4.79 3.35
N PHE A 553 -43.16 -4.68 3.82
CA PHE A 553 -41.99 -5.21 3.10
C PHE A 553 -42.08 -6.73 2.85
N PHE A 554 -42.53 -7.49 3.83
CA PHE A 554 -42.68 -8.94 3.71
C PHE A 554 -43.75 -9.30 2.67
N ASN A 555 -44.90 -8.63 2.71
CA ASN A 555 -46.01 -8.91 1.80
C ASN A 555 -45.74 -8.45 0.36
N GLU A 556 -45.02 -7.34 0.18
CA GLU A 556 -44.75 -6.76 -1.14
C GLU A 556 -43.50 -7.33 -1.81
N THR A 557 -42.49 -7.73 -1.03
CA THR A 557 -41.17 -8.11 -1.57
C THR A 557 -40.82 -9.57 -1.29
N VAL A 558 -40.84 -9.98 -0.03
CA VAL A 558 -40.31 -11.31 0.39
C VAL A 558 -41.26 -12.45 0.00
N ALA A 559 -42.55 -12.34 0.33
CA ALA A 559 -43.54 -13.37 0.04
C ALA A 559 -43.78 -13.60 -1.46
N PRO A 560 -43.86 -12.56 -2.32
CA PRO A 560 -43.96 -12.75 -3.77
C PRO A 560 -42.73 -13.43 -4.37
N ALA A 561 -41.52 -13.08 -3.92
CA ALA A 561 -40.28 -13.71 -4.38
C ALA A 561 -40.22 -15.20 -4.00
N ALA A 562 -40.65 -15.55 -2.79
CA ALA A 562 -40.71 -16.94 -2.33
C ALA A 562 -41.79 -17.77 -3.06
N ARG A 563 -42.92 -17.14 -3.44
CA ARG A 563 -44.03 -17.79 -4.16
C ARG A 563 -43.77 -17.94 -5.67
N SER A 564 -43.10 -16.98 -6.30
CA SER A 564 -42.78 -17.02 -7.74
C SER A 564 -41.79 -18.13 -8.08
N ARG A 565 -40.79 -18.35 -7.21
CA ARG A 565 -39.85 -19.48 -7.33
C ARG A 565 -40.51 -20.84 -7.08
N SER A 566 -41.46 -20.92 -6.13
CA SER A 566 -42.24 -22.15 -5.89
C SER A 566 -43.04 -22.58 -7.12
N LYS A 567 -43.64 -21.64 -7.86
CA LYS A 567 -44.39 -21.93 -9.11
C LYS A 567 -43.49 -22.30 -10.29
N ALA A 568 -42.27 -21.78 -10.35
CA ALA A 568 -41.30 -22.15 -11.38
C ALA A 568 -40.84 -23.60 -11.20
N ALA A 569 -40.56 -24.01 -9.96
CA ALA A 569 -40.19 -25.38 -9.60
C ALA A 569 -41.33 -26.40 -9.88
N GLU A 570 -42.58 -26.06 -9.57
CA GLU A 570 -43.74 -26.91 -9.92
C GLU A 570 -43.90 -27.09 -11.44
N SER A 571 -43.62 -26.04 -12.24
CA SER A 571 -43.72 -26.10 -13.71
C SER A 571 -42.61 -26.91 -14.40
N GLU A 572 -41.46 -27.09 -13.76
CA GLU A 572 -40.37 -27.94 -14.26
C GLU A 572 -40.62 -29.43 -13.95
N VAL A 573 -41.26 -29.74 -12.82
CA VAL A 573 -41.64 -31.12 -12.47
C VAL A 573 -42.73 -31.64 -13.41
N ASP A 574 -43.73 -30.80 -13.75
CA ASP A 574 -44.78 -31.16 -14.72
C ASP A 574 -44.25 -31.32 -16.15
N LYS A 575 -43.16 -30.63 -16.52
CA LYS A 575 -42.47 -30.82 -17.81
C LYS A 575 -41.60 -32.07 -17.87
N CYS A 576 -41.25 -32.65 -16.73
CA CYS A 576 -40.51 -33.91 -16.65
C CYS A 576 -41.43 -35.14 -16.60
N LEU A 577 -42.73 -34.94 -16.36
CA LEU A 577 -43.76 -36.00 -16.28
C LEU A 577 -44.67 -36.07 -17.53
N GLN A 578 -44.46 -35.22 -18.54
CA GLN A 578 -44.99 -35.35 -19.90
C GLN A 578 -43.89 -35.83 -20.85
#